data_AF-A0A1G1GU87-F1
#
_entry.id   AF-A0A1G1GU87-F1
#
_cell.length_a   1.000
_cell.length_b   1.000
_cell.length_c   1.000
_cell.angle_alpha   90.00
_cell.angle_beta   90.00
_cell.angle_gamma   90.00
#
_symmetry.space_group_name_H-M   'P 1'
#
loop_
_entity.id
_entity.type
_entity.pdbx_description
1 polymer ?
#
loop_
_entity_poly.entity_id
_entity_poly.type
_entity_poly.pdbx_seq_one_letter_code
_entity_poly.pdbx_strand_id
1 'polypeptide(L)' 'MEMIKRLLDSGADGIIAPMVSTSSELEHLILWCKYPSLGRRSFGIAGAQGYGFDFDQYTKTWNETSLIIQIESVQGVEN' A
#
# COMPACT_ATOMS: atom_id res chain seq x y z
N MET A 1 -3.18 2.30 11.15
CA MET A 1 -2.61 2.38 9.78
C MET A 1 -1.09 2.48 9.73
N GLU A 2 -0.41 2.79 10.84
CA GLU A 2 1.05 2.60 10.97
C GLU A 2 1.51 1.16 10.65
N MET A 3 0.64 0.17 10.90
CA MET A 3 0.91 -1.24 10.60
C MET A 3 1.16 -1.51 9.12
N ILE A 4 0.46 -0.84 8.19
CA ILE A 4 0.70 -1.01 6.74
C ILE A 4 2.12 -0.60 6.41
N LYS A 5 2.56 0.57 6.88
CA LYS A 5 3.92 1.04 6.69
C LYS A 5 4.94 0.03 7.24
N ARG A 6 4.74 -0.48 8.46
CA ARG A 6 5.64 -1.47 9.07
C ARG A 6 5.73 -2.76 8.26
N LEU A 7 4.61 -3.27 7.76
CA LEU A 7 4.57 -4.46 6.90
C LEU A 7 5.34 -4.21 5.60
N LEU A 8 5.10 -3.08 4.95
CA LEU A 8 5.76 -2.76 3.69
C LEU A 8 7.27 -2.48 3.88
N ASP A 9 7.67 -1.78 4.94
CA ASP A 9 9.08 -1.51 5.25
C ASP A 9 9.83 -2.79 5.65
N SER A 10 9.13 -3.81 6.15
CA SER A 10 9.71 -5.14 6.43
C SER A 10 10.08 -5.92 5.17
N GLY A 11 9.63 -5.49 3.99
CA GLY A 11 9.95 -6.10 2.70
C GLY A 11 8.79 -6.77 1.98
N ALA A 12 7.53 -6.56 2.41
CA ALA A 12 6.39 -7.03 1.64
C ALA A 12 6.27 -6.26 0.31
N ASP A 13 5.99 -6.98 -0.79
CA ASP A 13 5.85 -6.39 -2.14
C ASP A 13 4.48 -5.74 -2.40
N GLY A 14 3.59 -5.77 -1.41
CA GLY A 14 2.27 -5.15 -1.50
C GLY A 14 1.35 -5.60 -0.37
N ILE A 15 0.10 -5.13 -0.43
CA ILE A 15 -0.98 -5.48 0.51
C ILE A 15 -2.13 -6.13 -0.26
N ILE A 16 -2.66 -7.23 0.28
CA ILE A 16 -3.98 -7.76 -0.08
C ILE A 16 -4.91 -7.40 1.08
N ALA A 17 -5.91 -6.56 0.82
CA ALA A 17 -6.86 -6.08 1.81
C ALA A 17 -8.21 -6.79 1.66
N PRO A 18 -8.61 -7.66 2.61
CA PRO A 18 -9.91 -8.33 2.58
C PRO A 18 -11.05 -7.40 3.01
N MET A 19 -12.28 -7.81 2.75
CA MET A 19 -13.51 -7.19 3.28
C MET A 19 -13.70 -5.69 2.96
N VAL A 20 -13.10 -5.18 1.89
CA VAL A 20 -13.27 -3.77 1.49
C VAL A 20 -14.68 -3.59 0.94
N SER A 21 -15.44 -2.65 1.51
CA SER A 21 -16.86 -2.48 1.18
C SER A 21 -17.24 -1.03 0.84
N THR A 22 -16.33 -0.06 1.01
CA THR A 22 -16.59 1.36 0.72
C THR A 22 -15.41 2.04 0.02
N SER A 23 -15.70 3.11 -0.73
CA SER A 23 -14.66 3.96 -1.35
C SER A 23 -13.74 4.60 -0.31
N SER A 24 -14.28 5.01 0.85
CA SER A 24 -13.51 5.62 1.93
C SER A 24 -12.44 4.66 2.50
N GLU A 25 -12.77 3.37 2.65
CA GLU A 25 -11.79 2.35 3.05
C GLU A 25 -10.68 2.18 1.99
N LEU A 26 -11.04 2.17 0.71
CA LEU A 26 -10.08 2.11 -0.39
C LEU A 26 -9.16 3.34 -0.42
N GLU A 27 -9.71 4.55 -0.29
CA GLU A 27 -8.94 5.79 -0.22
C GLU A 27 -7.93 5.75 0.93
N HIS A 28 -8.37 5.27 2.09
CA HIS A 28 -7.52 5.02 3.24
C HIS A 28 -6.39 4.03 2.93
N LEU A 29 -6.67 2.89 2.29
CA LEU A 29 -5.64 1.93 1.89
C LEU A 29 -4.62 2.55 0.92
N ILE A 30 -5.09 3.25 -0.11
CA ILE A 30 -4.24 3.96 -1.09
C ILE A 30 -3.33 4.96 -0.37
N LEU A 31 -3.90 5.75 0.54
CA LEU A 31 -3.17 6.78 1.28
C LEU A 31 -1.95 6.23 2.03
N TRP A 32 -2.03 5.01 2.56
CA TRP A 32 -0.94 4.42 3.34
C TRP A 32 -0.06 3.43 2.56
N CYS A 33 -0.56 2.86 1.47
CA CYS A 33 0.22 1.95 0.62
C CYS A 33 1.08 2.69 -0.41
N LYS A 34 0.64 3.86 -0.89
CA LYS A 34 1.25 4.58 -2.02
C LYS A 34 2.16 5.72 -1.54
N TYR A 35 3.25 5.94 -2.26
CA TYR A 35 4.10 7.14 -2.11
C TYR A 35 3.41 8.36 -2.74
N PRO A 36 3.79 9.60 -2.36
CA PRO A 36 3.35 10.81 -3.04
C PRO A 36 3.56 10.74 -4.57
N SER A 37 2.69 11.32 -5.40
CA SER A 37 1.51 12.14 -5.10
C SER A 37 0.19 11.37 -4.85
N LEU A 38 0.19 10.05 -5.03
CA LEU A 38 -1.03 9.23 -4.89
C LEU A 38 -1.37 8.90 -3.44
N GLY A 39 -0.38 8.87 -2.56
CA GLY A 39 -0.58 8.60 -1.14
C GLY A 39 0.35 9.41 -0.24
N ARG A 40 0.53 8.92 0.98
CA ARG A 40 1.29 9.53 2.07
C ARG A 40 2.23 8.53 2.76
N ARG A 41 2.54 7.40 2.12
CA ARG A 41 3.56 6.49 2.62
C ARG A 41 4.88 7.27 2.76
N SER A 42 5.38 7.40 3.99
CA SER A 42 6.69 7.98 4.24
C SER A 42 7.78 6.94 4.02
N PHE A 43 8.99 7.38 3.71
CA PHE A 43 10.15 6.52 3.61
C PHE A 43 11.03 6.65 4.87
N GLY A 44 11.71 5.57 5.21
CA GLY A 44 12.80 5.52 6.18
C GLY A 44 13.70 4.35 5.78
N ILE A 45 15.00 4.38 6.11
CA ILE A 45 15.95 3.33 5.70
C ILE A 45 15.49 1.98 6.26
N ALA A 46 15.11 1.07 5.36
CA ALA A 46 14.51 -0.22 5.69
C ALA A 46 14.88 -1.28 4.64
N GLY A 47 14.60 -2.54 4.95
CA GLY A 47 14.97 -3.69 4.12
C GLY A 47 14.28 -3.69 2.75
N ALA A 48 13.05 -3.19 2.66
CA ALA A 48 12.26 -3.19 1.43
C ALA A 48 12.95 -2.53 0.23
N GLN A 49 13.72 -1.47 0.48
CA GLN A 49 14.48 -0.75 -0.56
C GLN A 49 15.99 -1.04 -0.53
N GLY A 50 16.40 -2.19 0.02
CA GLY A 50 17.82 -2.54 0.15
C GLY A 50 18.59 -1.55 1.02
N TYR A 51 18.02 -1.12 2.15
CA TYR A 51 18.62 -0.12 3.05
C TYR A 51 18.98 1.21 2.36
N GLY A 52 18.26 1.56 1.30
CA GLY A 52 18.42 2.82 0.56
C GLY A 52 19.24 2.69 -0.71
N PHE A 53 19.95 1.59 -0.93
CA PHE A 53 20.73 1.37 -2.15
C PHE A 53 19.85 1.27 -3.40
N ASP A 54 18.64 0.72 -3.26
CA ASP A 54 17.72 0.49 -4.37
C ASP A 54 16.50 1.44 -4.34
N PHE A 55 16.53 2.50 -3.53
CA PHE A 55 15.36 3.34 -3.25
C PHE A 55 14.70 3.92 -4.51
N ASP A 56 15.49 4.50 -5.40
CA ASP A 56 14.97 5.12 -6.62
C ASP A 56 14.30 4.07 -7.52
N GLN A 57 14.93 2.91 -7.70
CA GLN A 57 14.39 1.83 -8.52
C GLN A 57 13.14 1.20 -7.89
N TYR A 58 13.15 0.98 -6.57
CA TYR A 58 12.02 0.44 -5.81
C TYR A 58 10.80 1.36 -5.88
N THR A 59 10.99 2.66 -5.64
CA THR A 59 9.87 3.61 -5.58
C THR A 59 9.28 3.95 -6.94
N LYS A 60 10.07 3.86 -8.02
CA LYS A 60 9.65 4.21 -9.39
C LYS A 60 8.40 3.46 -9.86
N THR A 61 8.30 2.17 -9.53
CA THR A 61 7.17 1.31 -9.97
C THR A 61 6.22 0.95 -8.83
N TRP A 62 6.57 1.26 -7.57
CA TRP A 62 5.79 0.86 -6.39
C TRP A 62 4.31 1.24 -6.47
N ASN A 63 4.04 2.43 -6.99
CA ASN A 63 2.68 2.95 -7.04
C ASN A 63 1.77 2.18 -8.01
N GLU A 64 2.33 1.37 -8.91
CA GLU A 64 1.56 0.64 -9.93
C GLU A 64 1.06 -0.72 -9.43
N THR A 65 1.78 -1.41 -8.53
CA THR A 65 1.56 -2.85 -8.26
C THR A 65 1.36 -3.25 -6.79
N SER A 66 1.25 -2.29 -5.87
CA SER A 66 1.35 -2.55 -4.41
C SER A 66 0.05 -2.81 -3.62
N LEU A 67 -1.13 -2.83 -4.25
CA LEU A 67 -2.41 -2.99 -3.54
C LEU A 67 -3.41 -3.82 -4.34
N ILE A 68 -3.94 -4.86 -3.71
CA ILE A 68 -5.08 -5.65 -4.16
C ILE A 68 -6.16 -5.54 -3.08
N ILE A 69 -7.40 -5.29 -3.49
CA ILE A 69 -8.55 -5.36 -2.59
C ILE A 69 -9.39 -6.59 -2.91
N GLN A 70 -10.03 -7.16 -1.90
CA GLN A 70 -11.00 -8.24 -2.08
C GLN A 70 -12.38 -7.73 -1.70
N ILE A 71 -13.30 -7.84 -2.67
CA ILE A 71 -14.72 -7.58 -2.49
C ILE A 71 -15.39 -8.91 -2.14
N GLU A 72 -15.81 -9.03 -0.89
CA GLU A 72 -16.28 -10.31 -0.31
C GLU A 72 -17.61 -10.13 0.46
N SER A 73 -18.28 -8.99 0.29
CA SER A 73 -19.55 -8.65 0.92
C SER A 73 -20.56 -8.13 -0.11
N VAL A 74 -21.86 -8.28 0.17
CA VAL A 74 -22.93 -7.71 -0.68
C VAL A 74 -22.76 -6.19 -0.81
N GLN A 75 -22.48 -5.52 0.30
CA GLN A 75 -22.22 -4.09 0.32
C GLN A 75 -21.06 -3.72 -0.62
N GLY A 76 -19.96 -4.46 -0.60
CA GLY A 76 -18.83 -4.17 -1.48
C GLY A 76 -19.12 -4.41 -2.96
N VAL A 77 -20.07 -5.30 -3.30
CA VAL A 77 -20.54 -5.49 -4.68
C VAL A 77 -21.48 -4.36 -5.12
N GLU A 78 -22.24 -3.79 -4.20
CA GLU A 78 -23.23 -2.72 -4.47
C GLU A 78 -22.61 -1.31 -4.57
N ASN A 79 -21.34 -1.13 -4.20
CA ASN A 79 -20.59 0.13 -4.30
C ASN A 79 -19.65 0.15 -5.51
#